data_AF-A0A2H3AIJ2-F1
#
_entry.id   AF-A0A2H3AIJ2-F1
#
_cell.length_a   1.000
_cell.length_b   1.000
_cell.length_c   1.000
_cell.angle_alpha   90.00
_cell.angle_beta   90.00
_cell.angle_gamma   90.00
#
_symmetry.space_group_name_H-M   'P 1'
#
loop_
_entity.id
_entity.type
_entity.pdbx_description
1 polymer ?
#
loop_
_entity_poly.entity_id
_entity_poly.type
_entity_poly.pdbx_seq_one_letter_code
_entity_poly.pdbx_strand_id
1 'polypeptide(L)'
;MTDARLEMPEMRDILSTRITDATEASRLSLTSTVNAQSYRIIDEIHSLREIHREAREHTSRIFANLQSRKGYFKGEVWDLAPGDIYLLRMEPHHHRHGYCTVESSNTVKLIRTYQPHIGNEEDVMKQLDHDIDVFVRPRHPNIAQVFGVCRSPNLPAIIFHGSMQVLVGEYLDNIPVQELIPFHIKFLRDIQVCLVLEPEG
;
A
#
# COMPACT_ATOMS: atom_id res chain seq x y z
N MET A 1 63.08 -43.77 -53.83
CA MET A 1 62.54 -42.42 -53.61
C MET A 1 61.14 -42.61 -53.07
N THR A 2 60.94 -42.25 -51.80
CA THR A 2 59.75 -42.53 -51.02
C THR A 2 58.67 -41.51 -51.35
N ASP A 3 57.50 -41.98 -51.78
CA ASP A 3 56.36 -41.19 -52.22
C ASP A 3 55.62 -40.64 -50.99
N ALA A 4 55.72 -39.33 -50.73
CA ALA A 4 55.24 -38.67 -49.52
C ALA A 4 54.15 -37.63 -49.82
N ARG A 5 53.25 -37.91 -50.78
CA ARG A 5 52.31 -36.90 -51.28
C ARG A 5 50.81 -37.21 -51.15
N LEU A 6 50.38 -38.16 -50.32
CA LEU A 6 48.97 -38.61 -50.36
C LEU A 6 48.20 -38.77 -49.02
N GLU A 7 48.64 -38.18 -47.90
CA GLU A 7 47.90 -38.32 -46.61
C GLU A 7 47.22 -37.04 -46.08
N MET A 8 47.38 -35.90 -46.76
CA MET A 8 46.90 -34.60 -46.27
C MET A 8 45.36 -34.36 -46.27
N PRO A 9 44.55 -34.93 -47.19
CA PRO A 9 43.10 -34.72 -47.19
C PRO A 9 42.39 -35.48 -46.06
N GLU A 10 42.78 -36.73 -45.82
CA GLU A 10 42.18 -37.61 -44.80
C GLU A 10 42.39 -37.07 -43.39
N MET A 11 43.60 -36.60 -43.08
CA MET A 11 43.88 -35.94 -41.79
C MET A 11 43.04 -34.68 -41.57
N ARG A 12 42.73 -33.93 -42.63
CA ARG A 12 41.86 -32.74 -42.55
C ARG A 12 40.41 -33.10 -42.25
N ASP A 13 39.89 -34.14 -42.90
CA ASP A 13 38.53 -34.62 -42.64
C ASP A 13 38.39 -35.20 -41.23
N ILE A 14 39.39 -35.95 -40.75
CA ILE A 14 39.44 -36.46 -39.38
C ILE A 14 39.48 -35.32 -38.35
N LEU A 15 40.25 -34.26 -38.61
CA LEU A 15 40.30 -33.08 -37.74
C LEU A 15 38.97 -32.32 -37.76
N SER A 16 38.36 -32.14 -38.94
CA SER A 16 37.09 -31.45 -39.10
C SER A 16 35.95 -32.16 -38.38
N THR A 17 35.88 -33.49 -38.50
CA THR A 17 34.90 -34.31 -37.77
C THR A 17 35.11 -34.22 -36.26
N ARG A 18 36.35 -34.36 -35.77
CA ARG A 18 36.65 -34.22 -34.34
C ARG A 18 36.30 -32.85 -33.76
N ILE A 19 36.54 -31.77 -34.51
CA ILE A 19 36.16 -30.41 -34.10
C ILE A 19 34.64 -30.30 -34.02
N THR A 20 33.94 -30.83 -35.02
CA THR A 20 32.46 -30.82 -35.05
C THR A 20 31.89 -31.60 -33.87
N ASP A 21 32.40 -32.80 -33.60
CA ASP A 21 31.98 -33.64 -32.48
C ASP A 21 32.28 -32.99 -31.13
N ALA A 22 33.46 -32.38 -30.97
CA ALA A 22 33.82 -31.67 -29.75
C ALA A 22 32.95 -30.43 -29.54
N THR A 23 32.59 -29.73 -30.61
CA THR A 23 31.71 -28.55 -30.56
C THR A 23 30.28 -28.95 -30.20
N GLU A 24 29.76 -30.04 -30.79
CA GLU A 24 28.44 -30.59 -30.48
C GLU A 24 28.38 -31.09 -29.03
N ALA A 25 29.40 -31.82 -28.57
CA ALA A 25 29.50 -32.27 -27.19
C ALA A 25 29.60 -31.11 -26.19
N SER A 26 30.36 -30.06 -26.53
CA SER A 26 30.44 -28.83 -25.72
C SER A 26 29.10 -28.10 -25.67
N ARG A 27 28.40 -27.98 -26.81
CA ARG A 27 27.06 -27.37 -26.89
C ARG A 27 26.05 -28.13 -26.06
N LEU A 28 26.03 -29.46 -26.14
CA LEU A 28 25.14 -30.31 -25.35
C LEU A 28 25.45 -30.22 -23.85
N SER A 29 26.74 -30.21 -23.48
CA SER A 29 27.18 -30.04 -22.09
C SER A 29 26.77 -28.69 -21.50
N LEU A 30 26.98 -27.59 -22.24
CA LEU A 30 26.56 -26.25 -21.84
C LEU A 30 25.04 -26.17 -21.70
N THR A 31 24.30 -26.69 -22.69
CA THR A 31 22.82 -26.70 -22.67
C THR A 31 22.30 -27.49 -21.47
N SER A 32 22.88 -28.65 -21.20
CA SER A 32 22.53 -29.47 -20.04
C SER A 32 22.78 -28.73 -18.72
N THR A 33 23.92 -28.04 -18.60
CA THR A 33 24.28 -27.30 -17.39
C THR A 33 23.35 -26.11 -17.16
N VAL A 34 23.07 -25.33 -18.21
CA VAL A 34 22.15 -24.19 -18.18
C VAL A 34 20.73 -24.64 -17.83
N ASN A 35 20.27 -25.75 -18.41
CA ASN A 35 18.95 -26.30 -18.10
C ASN A 35 18.86 -26.77 -16.64
N ALA A 36 19.85 -27.52 -16.15
CA ALA A 36 19.90 -27.97 -14.76
C ALA A 36 19.86 -26.79 -13.78
N GLN A 37 20.57 -25.71 -14.10
CA GLN A 37 20.61 -24.51 -13.28
C GLN A 37 19.31 -23.70 -13.37
N SER A 38 18.67 -23.65 -14.55
CA SER A 38 17.36 -23.00 -14.73
C SER A 38 16.26 -23.72 -13.95
N TYR A 39 16.22 -25.05 -13.98
CA TYR A 39 15.27 -25.83 -13.17
C TYR A 39 15.46 -25.57 -11.67
N ARG A 40 16.70 -25.52 -11.19
CA ARG A 40 17.00 -25.17 -9.80
C ARG A 40 16.48 -23.78 -9.41
N ILE A 41 16.68 -22.78 -10.25
CA ILE A 41 16.20 -21.41 -10.00
C ILE A 41 14.67 -21.38 -9.96
N ILE A 42 13.99 -22.08 -10.87
CA ILE A 42 12.52 -22.16 -10.90
C ILE A 42 11.98 -22.79 -9.62
N ASP A 43 12.58 -23.89 -9.17
CA ASP A 43 12.19 -24.58 -7.93
C ASP A 43 12.39 -23.68 -6.71
N GLU A 44 13.50 -22.93 -6.66
CA GLU A 44 13.81 -22.01 -5.57
C GLU A 44 12.82 -20.83 -5.53
N ILE A 45 12.45 -20.26 -6.69
CA ILE A 45 11.41 -19.22 -6.80
C ILE A 45 10.05 -19.77 -6.34
N HIS A 46 9.71 -21.01 -6.70
CA HIS A 46 8.48 -21.65 -6.25
C HIS A 46 8.47 -21.85 -4.74
N SER A 47 9.56 -22.37 -4.17
CA SER A 47 9.72 -22.56 -2.72
C SER A 47 9.60 -21.23 -1.97
N LEU A 48 10.25 -20.17 -2.46
CA LEU A 48 10.16 -18.83 -1.87
C LEU A 48 8.74 -18.26 -1.92
N ARG A 49 7.99 -18.49 -3.02
CA ARG A 49 6.58 -18.09 -3.11
C ARG A 49 5.70 -18.82 -2.12
N GLU A 50 5.91 -20.11 -1.92
CA GLU A 50 5.16 -20.91 -0.95
C GLU A 50 5.47 -20.45 0.48
N ILE A 51 6.73 -20.24 0.83
CA ILE A 51 7.14 -19.68 2.13
C ILE A 51 6.51 -18.30 2.35
N HIS A 52 6.51 -17.44 1.33
CA HIS A 52 5.90 -16.10 1.43
C HIS A 52 4.38 -16.19 1.57
N ARG A 53 3.72 -17.14 0.90
CA ARG A 53 2.28 -17.38 1.05
C ARG A 53 1.95 -17.88 2.45
N GLU A 54 2.69 -18.86 2.95
CA GLU A 54 2.52 -19.38 4.32
C GLU A 54 2.80 -18.31 5.37
N ALA A 55 3.85 -17.50 5.20
CA ALA A 55 4.12 -16.37 6.08
C ALA A 55 2.96 -15.36 6.05
N ARG A 56 2.44 -15.01 4.87
CA ARG A 56 1.29 -14.10 4.74
C ARG A 56 0.03 -14.67 5.39
N GLU A 57 -0.27 -15.95 5.19
CA GLU A 57 -1.43 -16.62 5.79
C GLU A 57 -1.26 -16.75 7.31
N HIS A 58 -0.05 -17.05 7.79
CA HIS A 58 0.27 -17.12 9.21
C HIS A 58 0.13 -15.75 9.88
N THR A 59 0.68 -14.70 9.27
CA THR A 59 0.52 -13.32 9.71
C THR A 59 -0.94 -12.91 9.69
N SER A 60 -1.70 -13.23 8.63
CA SER A 60 -3.14 -12.95 8.55
C SER A 60 -3.93 -13.67 9.65
N ARG A 61 -3.57 -14.92 9.97
CA ARG A 61 -4.15 -15.68 11.09
C ARG A 61 -3.77 -15.09 12.45
N ILE A 62 -2.53 -14.64 12.63
CA ILE A 62 -2.10 -13.92 13.83
C ILE A 62 -2.91 -12.63 13.97
N PHE A 63 -3.07 -11.84 12.90
CA PHE A 63 -3.91 -10.63 12.90
C PHE A 63 -5.37 -10.94 13.22
N ALA A 64 -5.97 -11.98 12.62
CA ALA A 64 -7.33 -12.40 12.93
C ALA A 64 -7.48 -12.90 14.38
N ASN A 65 -6.47 -13.57 14.92
CA ASN A 65 -6.44 -14.02 16.33
C ASN A 65 -6.17 -12.87 17.31
N LEU A 66 -5.44 -11.84 16.91
CA LEU A 66 -5.25 -10.61 17.69
C LEU A 66 -6.54 -9.78 17.69
N GLN A 67 -7.31 -9.77 16.60
CA GLN A 67 -8.64 -9.17 16.56
C GLN A 67 -9.64 -9.87 17.49
N SER A 68 -9.51 -11.19 17.72
CA SER A 68 -10.41 -11.95 18.60
C SER A 68 -10.01 -11.91 20.09
N ARG A 69 -8.76 -11.54 20.43
CA ARG A 69 -8.30 -11.33 21.80
C ARG A 69 -8.23 -9.83 22.12
N LYS A 70 -9.32 -9.29 22.68
CA LYS A 70 -9.36 -8.00 23.38
C LYS A 70 -8.10 -7.82 24.25
N GLY A 71 -7.24 -6.84 23.94
CA GLY A 71 -6.05 -6.64 24.77
C GLY A 71 -5.04 -5.55 24.41
N TYR A 72 -5.05 -4.97 23.21
CA TYR A 72 -4.26 -3.76 22.90
C TYR A 72 -5.10 -2.77 22.09
N PHE A 73 -5.81 -1.90 22.82
CA PHE A 73 -6.55 -0.73 22.35
C PHE A 73 -5.62 0.50 22.45
N LYS A 74 -5.63 1.44 21.51
CA LYS A 74 -6.73 2.37 21.26
C LYS A 74 -7.28 2.17 19.84
N GLY A 75 -8.20 1.22 19.73
CA GLY A 75 -8.60 0.59 18.47
C GLY A 75 -9.21 1.52 17.41
N GLU A 76 -9.24 0.97 16.20
CA GLU A 76 -10.01 1.38 15.00
C GLU A 76 -9.29 2.22 13.93
N VAL A 77 -8.00 2.54 14.06
CA VAL A 77 -7.25 3.28 13.03
C VAL A 77 -6.18 2.42 12.37
N TRP A 78 -6.32 2.18 11.07
CA TRP A 78 -5.36 1.44 10.26
C TRP A 78 -4.14 2.30 9.90
N ASP A 79 -2.93 1.77 10.06
CA ASP A 79 -1.74 2.36 9.44
C ASP A 79 -1.65 1.86 8.00
N LEU A 80 -1.80 2.77 7.04
CA LEU A 80 -1.97 2.48 5.62
C LEU A 80 -0.69 2.84 4.87
N ALA A 81 -0.25 1.96 3.98
CA ALA A 81 0.77 2.30 3.01
C ALA A 81 0.18 3.21 1.92
N PRO A 82 0.97 4.09 1.28
CA PRO A 82 0.50 4.88 0.14
C PRO A 82 -0.11 4.03 -0.97
N GLY A 83 0.41 2.82 -1.20
CA GLY A 83 -0.09 1.89 -2.21
C GLY A 83 -1.47 1.30 -1.91
N ASP A 84 -1.92 1.35 -0.65
CA ASP A 84 -3.23 0.86 -0.26
C ASP A 84 -4.34 1.89 -0.56
N ILE A 85 -3.97 3.12 -0.90
CA ILE A 85 -4.86 4.27 -1.03
C ILE A 85 -5.01 4.66 -2.50
N TYR A 86 -6.24 4.61 -3.00
CA TYR A 86 -6.58 4.98 -4.37
C TYR A 86 -7.38 6.29 -4.36
N LEU A 87 -6.77 7.39 -4.79
CA LEU A 87 -7.42 8.71 -4.88
C LEU A 87 -8.44 8.72 -6.01
N LEU A 88 -9.68 9.13 -5.71
CA LEU A 88 -10.75 9.25 -6.70
C LEU A 88 -10.90 10.68 -7.20
N ARG A 89 -10.95 11.66 -6.28
CA ARG A 89 -11.15 13.07 -6.59
C ARG A 89 -10.68 13.94 -5.43
N MET A 90 -10.03 15.05 -5.73
CA MET A 90 -9.75 16.12 -4.77
C MET A 90 -10.81 17.22 -4.84
N GLU A 91 -11.07 17.89 -3.73
CA GLU A 91 -11.98 19.03 -3.71
C GLU A 91 -11.39 20.21 -4.50
N PRO A 92 -12.17 20.88 -5.37
CA PRO A 92 -11.67 21.91 -6.27
C PRO A 92 -11.02 23.11 -5.56
N HIS A 93 -11.54 23.47 -4.39
CA HIS A 93 -11.12 24.67 -3.65
C HIS A 93 -10.26 24.34 -2.43
N HIS A 94 -10.21 23.07 -2.03
CA HIS A 94 -9.47 22.59 -0.88
C HIS A 94 -8.65 21.37 -1.28
N HIS A 95 -7.49 21.61 -1.89
CA HIS A 95 -6.54 20.56 -2.34
C HIS A 95 -6.00 19.67 -1.20
N ARG A 96 -6.45 19.89 0.04
CA ARG A 96 -6.17 19.05 1.19
C ARG A 96 -7.22 17.98 1.40
N HIS A 97 -8.44 18.12 0.86
CA HIS A 97 -9.53 17.17 1.07
C HIS A 97 -9.94 16.50 -0.22
N GLY A 98 -10.45 15.29 -0.11
CA GLY A 98 -10.94 14.52 -1.25
C GLY A 98 -11.59 13.21 -0.85
N TYR A 99 -11.74 12.36 -1.86
CA TYR A 99 -12.31 11.03 -1.76
C TYR A 99 -11.30 9.99 -2.21
N CYS A 100 -11.25 8.86 -1.51
CA CYS A 100 -10.42 7.72 -1.88
C CYS A 100 -11.15 6.39 -1.65
N THR A 101 -10.58 5.31 -2.17
CA THR A 101 -10.85 3.94 -1.71
C THR A 101 -9.58 3.38 -1.09
N VAL A 102 -9.74 2.40 -0.19
CA VAL A 102 -8.62 1.69 0.42
C VAL A 102 -8.70 0.22 0.01
N GLU A 103 -7.59 -0.44 -0.32
CA GLU A 103 -7.56 -1.83 -0.82
C GLU A 103 -8.37 -2.80 0.06
N SER A 104 -8.34 -2.60 1.38
CA SER A 104 -9.06 -3.40 2.37
C SER A 104 -10.52 -2.98 2.59
N SER A 105 -11.05 -2.00 1.84
CA SER A 105 -12.38 -1.43 2.04
C SER A 105 -13.16 -1.23 0.74
N ASN A 106 -14.33 -1.84 0.65
CA ASN A 106 -15.25 -1.70 -0.48
C ASN A 106 -16.08 -0.40 -0.45
N THR A 107 -15.70 0.58 0.36
CA THR A 107 -16.46 1.83 0.56
C THR A 107 -15.58 3.03 0.25
N VAL A 108 -16.17 4.04 -0.38
CA VAL A 108 -15.54 5.36 -0.50
C VAL A 108 -15.25 5.91 0.90
N LYS A 109 -14.11 6.55 1.04
CA LYS A 109 -13.62 7.21 2.23
C LYS A 109 -13.34 8.68 1.95
N LEU A 110 -13.33 9.48 3.00
CA LEU A 110 -12.83 10.85 2.94
C LEU A 110 -11.34 10.83 3.25
N ILE A 111 -10.56 11.64 2.54
CA ILE A 111 -9.12 11.78 2.78
C ILE A 111 -8.75 13.24 3.02
N ARG A 112 -7.90 13.46 4.00
CA ARG A 112 -7.19 14.71 4.24
C ARG A 112 -5.71 14.49 4.00
N THR A 113 -5.16 15.09 2.94
CA THR A 113 -3.74 15.04 2.58
C THR A 113 -2.99 16.27 3.07
N TYR A 114 -1.80 16.05 3.58
CA TYR A 114 -0.87 17.10 3.97
C TYR A 114 0.20 17.16 2.89
N GLN A 115 0.40 18.34 2.29
CA GLN A 115 1.41 18.52 1.26
C GLN A 115 2.68 19.08 1.89
N PRO A 116 3.77 18.30 1.94
CA PRO A 116 5.07 18.86 2.27
C PRO A 116 5.53 19.80 1.15
N HIS A 117 6.13 20.91 1.57
CA HIS A 117 6.95 21.78 0.75
C HIS A 117 8.40 21.55 1.13
N ILE A 118 9.32 21.86 0.21
CA ILE A 118 10.75 21.66 0.45
C ILE A 118 11.16 22.42 1.71
N GLY A 119 11.66 21.68 2.71
CA GLY A 119 12.17 22.23 3.97
C GLY A 119 11.15 22.39 5.10
N ASN A 120 9.90 21.92 4.95
CA ASN A 120 8.90 21.90 6.03
C ASN A 120 8.38 20.50 6.39
N GLU A 121 9.06 19.45 5.93
CA GLU A 121 8.60 18.07 6.02
C GLU A 121 8.37 17.65 7.48
N GLU A 122 9.26 18.04 8.39
CA GLU A 122 9.16 17.73 9.82
C GLU A 122 7.94 18.41 10.47
N ASP A 123 7.68 19.68 10.12
CA ASP A 123 6.54 20.42 10.66
C ASP A 123 5.21 19.86 10.16
N VAL A 124 5.19 19.41 8.91
CA VAL A 124 4.02 18.73 8.32
C VAL A 124 3.72 17.42 9.03
N MET A 125 4.75 16.63 9.34
CA MET A 125 4.58 15.38 10.09
C MET A 125 4.15 15.64 11.54
N LYS A 126 4.68 16.68 12.20
CA LYS A 126 4.20 17.11 13.52
C LYS A 126 2.74 17.53 13.49
N GLN A 127 2.33 18.29 12.47
CA GLN A 127 0.94 18.68 12.29
C GLN A 127 0.05 17.46 12.06
N LEU A 128 0.50 16.50 11.25
CA LEU A 128 -0.22 15.25 11.00
C LEU A 128 -0.44 14.49 12.32
N ASP A 129 0.61 14.27 13.11
CA ASP A 129 0.50 13.53 14.37
C ASP A 129 -0.40 14.26 15.38
N HIS A 130 -0.30 15.59 15.46
CA HIS A 130 -1.21 16.40 16.28
C HIS A 130 -2.67 16.24 15.85
N ASP A 131 -2.94 16.35 14.54
CA ASP A 131 -4.30 16.22 13.99
C ASP A 131 -4.84 14.80 14.21
N ILE A 132 -4.01 13.75 14.10
CA ILE A 132 -4.40 12.37 14.43
C ILE A 132 -4.86 12.28 15.88
N ASP A 133 -4.09 12.82 16.83
CA ASP A 133 -4.47 12.82 18.24
C ASP A 133 -5.77 13.57 18.50
N VAL A 134 -6.00 14.69 17.80
CA VAL A 134 -7.26 15.44 17.86
C VAL A 134 -8.42 14.63 17.30
N PHE A 135 -8.27 13.98 16.13
CA PHE A 135 -9.39 13.31 15.45
C PHE A 135 -9.71 11.91 15.99
N VAL A 136 -8.76 11.23 16.64
CA VAL A 136 -9.00 9.92 17.28
C VAL A 136 -9.68 10.05 18.64
N ARG A 137 -9.64 11.24 19.25
CA ARG A 137 -10.20 11.49 20.59
C ARG A 137 -11.73 11.44 20.64
N PRO A 138 -12.50 12.13 19.76
CA PRO A 138 -13.96 12.14 19.83
C PRO A 138 -14.55 10.79 19.41
N ARG A 139 -15.36 10.19 20.28
CA ARG A 139 -16.21 9.04 19.94
C ARG A 139 -17.66 9.48 19.85
N HIS A 140 -18.01 10.08 18.71
CA HIS A 140 -19.37 10.61 18.50
C HIS A 140 -19.93 10.14 17.16
N PRO A 141 -21.18 9.65 17.09
CA PRO A 141 -21.77 9.12 15.85
C PRO A 141 -21.97 10.17 14.75
N ASN A 142 -22.03 11.46 15.10
CA ASN A 142 -22.15 12.55 14.13
C ASN A 142 -20.79 13.19 13.74
N ILE A 143 -19.68 12.71 14.29
CA ILE A 143 -18.34 13.16 13.96
C ILE A 143 -17.69 12.09 13.08
N ALA A 144 -17.05 12.52 11.99
CA ALA A 144 -16.34 11.59 11.11
C ALA A 144 -15.26 10.84 11.90
N GLN A 145 -15.35 9.52 11.89
CA GLN A 145 -14.39 8.65 12.57
C GLN A 145 -13.20 8.37 11.67
N VAL A 146 -12.01 8.38 12.25
CA VAL A 146 -10.79 8.00 11.53
C VAL A 146 -10.84 6.51 11.19
N PHE A 147 -10.73 6.20 9.90
CA PHE A 147 -10.56 4.84 9.39
C PHE A 147 -9.08 4.44 9.41
N GLY A 148 -8.20 5.32 8.93
CA GLY A 148 -6.79 5.02 8.80
C GLY A 148 -5.94 6.27 8.66
N VAL A 149 -4.63 6.09 8.71
CA VAL A 149 -3.63 7.14 8.61
C VAL A 149 -2.50 6.63 7.71
N CYS A 150 -1.91 7.53 6.93
CA CYS A 150 -0.69 7.26 6.18
C CYS A 150 0.37 8.26 6.65
N ARG A 151 1.46 7.76 7.24
CA ARG A 151 2.59 8.58 7.70
C ARG A 151 3.75 8.65 6.71
N SER A 152 3.52 8.23 5.46
CA SER A 152 4.56 8.31 4.44
C SER A 152 4.83 9.77 4.05
N PRO A 153 6.09 10.20 3.95
CA PRO A 153 6.42 11.55 3.44
C PRO A 153 5.87 11.83 2.03
N ASN A 154 5.64 10.78 1.24
CA ASN A 154 5.11 10.90 -0.12
C ASN A 154 3.60 11.14 -0.16
N LEU A 155 2.88 10.74 0.90
CA LEU A 155 1.44 10.90 1.02
C LEU A 155 1.04 10.95 2.51
N PRO A 156 1.40 12.00 3.25
CA PRO A 156 0.95 12.13 4.62
C PRO A 156 -0.55 12.41 4.61
N ALA A 157 -1.34 11.55 5.26
CA ALA A 157 -2.79 11.63 5.16
C ALA A 157 -3.55 11.02 6.35
N ILE A 158 -4.76 11.54 6.57
CA ILE A 158 -5.77 10.94 7.46
C ILE A 158 -6.98 10.53 6.61
N ILE A 159 -7.45 9.31 6.80
CA ILE A 159 -8.57 8.71 6.08
C ILE A 159 -9.72 8.54 7.07
N PHE A 160 -10.91 9.02 6.72
CA PHE A 160 -12.11 8.94 7.56
C PHE A 160 -13.16 8.03 6.93
N HIS A 161 -13.99 7.44 7.78
CA HIS A 161 -15.27 6.88 7.36
C HIS A 161 -16.20 7.98 6.81
N GLY A 162 -16.86 7.70 5.69
CA GLY A 162 -17.87 8.60 5.12
C GLY A 162 -17.88 8.55 3.59
N SER A 163 -19.05 8.79 2.99
CA SER A 163 -19.27 8.67 1.55
C SER A 163 -19.41 10.01 0.82
N MET A 164 -19.82 11.08 1.50
CA MET A 164 -20.03 12.39 0.88
C MET A 164 -19.92 13.52 1.92
N GLN A 165 -19.10 14.53 1.64
CA GLN A 165 -19.09 15.79 2.38
C GLN A 165 -20.08 16.75 1.73
N VAL A 166 -20.91 17.39 2.56
CA VAL A 166 -21.70 18.57 2.18
C VAL A 166 -21.28 19.66 3.14
N LEU A 167 -20.89 20.83 2.61
CA LEU A 167 -20.52 21.95 3.44
C LEU A 167 -21.74 22.38 4.28
N VAL A 168 -21.53 22.67 5.56
CA VAL A 168 -22.63 23.08 6.45
C VAL A 168 -23.36 24.30 5.90
N GLY A 169 -22.66 25.24 5.25
CA GLY A 169 -23.29 26.38 4.58
C GLY A 169 -24.26 25.96 3.48
N GLU A 170 -23.82 25.09 2.57
CA GLU A 170 -24.68 24.58 1.49
C GLU A 170 -25.87 23.76 2.02
N TYR A 171 -25.67 23.03 3.12
CA TYR A 171 -26.76 22.32 3.78
C TYR A 171 -27.76 23.29 4.41
N LEU A 172 -27.28 24.34 5.08
CA LEU A 172 -28.11 25.36 5.73
C LEU A 172 -28.92 26.20 4.71
N ASP A 173 -28.38 26.42 3.51
CA ASP A 173 -29.09 27.14 2.46
C ASP A 173 -30.32 26.37 1.94
N ASN A 174 -30.34 25.04 2.11
CA ASN A 174 -31.37 24.15 1.58
C ASN A 174 -32.21 23.43 2.65
N ILE A 175 -31.93 23.69 3.94
CA ILE A 175 -32.61 23.00 5.03
C ILE A 175 -34.05 23.52 5.18
N PRO A 176 -35.06 22.64 5.36
CA PRO A 176 -36.40 23.08 5.73
C PRO A 176 -36.37 23.90 7.02
N VAL A 177 -37.12 25.01 7.07
CA VAL A 177 -37.17 25.91 8.25
C VAL A 177 -37.50 25.15 9.55
N GLN A 178 -38.32 24.11 9.45
CA GLN A 178 -38.72 23.25 10.57
C GLN A 178 -37.56 22.43 11.15
N GLU A 179 -36.53 22.15 10.34
CA GLU A 179 -35.34 21.38 10.73
C GLU A 179 -34.16 22.27 11.15
N LEU A 180 -34.22 23.58 10.90
CA LEU A 180 -33.15 24.53 11.21
C LEU A 180 -32.78 24.57 12.71
N ILE A 181 -33.78 24.67 13.58
CA ILE A 181 -33.56 24.71 15.04
C ILE A 181 -33.07 23.35 15.56
N PRO A 182 -33.70 22.21 15.23
CA PRO A 182 -33.18 20.88 15.58
C PRO A 182 -31.74 20.66 15.11
N PHE A 183 -31.40 21.08 13.90
CA PHE A 183 -30.04 21.00 13.37
C PHE A 183 -29.05 21.77 14.24
N HIS A 184 -29.32 23.04 14.57
CA HIS A 184 -28.42 23.85 15.40
C HIS A 184 -28.23 23.28 16.81
N ILE A 185 -29.31 22.80 17.44
CA ILE A 185 -29.21 22.17 18.77
C ILE A 185 -28.32 20.93 18.72
N LYS A 186 -28.48 20.09 17.69
CA LYS A 186 -27.66 18.89 17.50
C LYS A 186 -26.21 19.26 17.22
N PHE A 187 -25.97 20.20 16.29
CA PHE A 187 -24.65 20.67 15.89
C PHE A 187 -23.86 21.26 17.07
N LEU A 188 -24.49 22.09 17.91
CA LEU A 188 -23.85 22.67 19.10
C LEU A 188 -23.48 21.60 20.13
N ARG A 189 -24.34 20.60 20.35
CA ARG A 189 -24.02 19.46 21.22
C ARG A 189 -22.83 18.66 20.69
N ASP A 190 -22.82 18.41 19.39
CA ASP A 190 -21.75 17.67 18.73
C ASP A 190 -20.40 18.42 18.85
N ILE A 191 -20.40 19.74 18.66
CA ILE A 191 -19.21 20.60 18.87
C ILE A 191 -18.75 20.59 20.33
N GLN A 192 -19.68 20.64 21.29
CA GLN A 192 -19.32 20.64 22.71
C GLN A 192 -18.56 19.36 23.10
N VAL A 193 -18.89 18.21 22.50
CA VAL A 193 -18.15 16.96 22.68
C VAL A 193 -16.70 17.08 22.18
N CYS A 194 -16.45 17.87 21.13
CA CYS A 194 -15.09 18.16 20.66
C CYS A 194 -14.32 19.09 21.61
N LEU A 195 -15.00 20.07 22.21
CA LEU A 195 -14.38 21.12 23.04
C LEU A 195 -14.09 20.67 24.48
N VAL A 196 -14.84 19.72 25.04
CA VAL A 196 -14.66 19.20 26.42
C VAL A 196 -13.43 18.27 26.55
N LEU A 197 -12.62 18.11 25.50
CA LEU A 197 -11.46 17.22 25.45
C LEU A 197 -10.10 17.94 25.52
N GLU A 198 -10.05 19.20 25.94
CA GLU A 198 -8.79 19.84 26.34
C GLU A 198 -8.31 19.27 27.69
N PRO A 199 -7.06 18.79 27.81
CA PRO A 199 -6.49 18.49 29.11
C PRO A 199 -6.16 19.82 29.82
N GLU A 200 -6.52 19.92 31.10
CA GLU A 200 -5.86 20.87 31.97
C GLU A 200 -4.36 20.52 32.03
N GLY A 201 -3.51 21.49 31.64
CA GLY A 201 -2.12 21.62 32.11
C GLY A 201 -1.11 20.59 31.63
#